data_AF-A0A8B4S556-F1
#
_entry.id   AF-A0A8B4S556-F1
#
_cell.length_a   1.000
_cell.length_b   1.000
_cell.length_c   1.000
_cell.angle_alpha   90.00
_cell.angle_beta   90.00
_cell.angle_gamma   90.00
#
_symmetry.space_group_name_H-M   'P 1'
#
loop_
_entity.id
_entity.type
_entity.pdbx_description
1 polymer ?
#
loop_
_entity_poly.entity_id
_entity_poly.type
_entity_poly.pdbx_seq_one_letter_code
_entity_poly.pdbx_strand_id
1 'polypeptide(L)'
;MSRPDWNTLLPTLHPDTRIVLHAPSTQALLRARGNFKNLKTANPELEVWIVVNAQAVQAVLEQPDDMGPALAHVLLCPNTLRNAGISAPDNIQVLPMGAVEAIARMQQDGWTYIRS
;
A
#
# COMPACT_ATOMS: atom_id res chain seq x y z
N MET A 1 10.37 -37.12 7.28
CA MET A 1 9.30 -36.25 7.81
C MET A 1 8.64 -35.54 6.63
N SER A 2 7.33 -35.68 6.45
CA SER A 2 6.55 -35.03 5.39
C SER A 2 6.54 -33.52 5.63
N ARG A 3 6.65 -32.70 4.57
CA ARG A 3 6.50 -31.24 4.70
C ARG A 3 5.01 -30.91 4.97
N PRO A 4 4.72 -29.90 5.81
CA PRO A 4 3.35 -29.47 6.05
C PRO A 4 2.73 -28.85 4.79
N ASP A 5 1.44 -29.09 4.56
CA ASP A 5 0.65 -28.39 3.56
C ASP A 5 0.10 -27.09 4.15
N TRP A 6 0.72 -25.97 3.78
CA TRP A 6 0.34 -24.64 4.29
C TRP A 6 -1.06 -24.19 3.86
N ASN A 7 -1.65 -24.76 2.80
CA ASN A 7 -3.02 -24.44 2.40
C ASN A 7 -4.05 -24.95 3.42
N THR A 8 -3.68 -25.97 4.20
CA THR A 8 -4.54 -26.51 5.27
C THR A 8 -4.32 -25.83 6.61
N LEU A 9 -3.16 -25.17 6.78
CA LEU A 9 -2.77 -24.52 8.04
C LEU A 9 -3.08 -23.02 8.06
N LEU A 10 -3.15 -22.38 6.90
CA LEU A 10 -3.49 -20.96 6.80
C LEU A 10 -4.99 -20.80 6.58
N PRO A 11 -5.68 -20.04 7.44
CA PRO A 11 -7.09 -19.73 7.20
C PRO A 11 -7.22 -18.87 5.93
N THR A 12 -8.34 -19.02 5.24
CA THR A 12 -8.71 -18.11 4.16
C THR A 12 -8.90 -16.69 4.72
N LEU A 13 -8.52 -15.69 3.93
CA LEU A 13 -8.81 -14.30 4.30
C LEU A 13 -10.33 -14.09 4.29
N HIS A 14 -10.84 -13.37 5.29
CA HIS A 14 -12.24 -12.95 5.26
C HIS A 14 -12.45 -11.93 4.13
N PRO A 15 -13.59 -11.96 3.40
CA PRO A 15 -13.85 -11.03 2.30
C PRO A 15 -13.81 -9.54 2.70
N ASP A 16 -14.07 -9.23 3.97
CA ASP A 16 -14.01 -7.90 4.57
C ASP A 16 -12.60 -7.54 5.10
N THR A 17 -11.58 -8.37 4.85
CA THR A 17 -10.21 -8.07 5.24
C THR A 17 -9.73 -6.82 4.51
N ARG A 18 -9.19 -5.87 5.28
CA ARG A 18 -8.61 -4.62 4.78
C ARG A 18 -7.10 -4.65 4.99
N ILE A 19 -6.34 -4.31 3.95
CA ILE A 19 -4.88 -4.41 3.94
C ILE A 19 -4.27 -3.05 3.59
N VAL A 20 -3.31 -2.62 4.39
CA VAL A 20 -2.44 -1.50 4.06
C VAL A 20 -1.03 -1.99 3.74
N LEU A 21 -0.60 -1.77 2.50
CA LEU A 21 0.76 -1.99 2.05
C LEU A 21 1.57 -0.71 2.27
N HIS A 22 2.62 -0.77 3.08
CA HIS A 22 3.48 0.38 3.35
C HIS A 22 4.75 0.34 2.50
N ALA A 23 4.97 1.38 1.70
CA ALA A 23 6.10 1.52 0.81
C ALA A 23 6.92 2.79 1.11
N PRO A 24 7.99 2.69 1.94
CA PRO A 24 8.84 3.84 2.27
C PRO A 24 10.03 4.07 1.32
N SER A 25 10.27 3.17 0.37
CA SER A 25 11.38 3.25 -0.60
C SER A 25 10.95 2.82 -2.00
N THR A 26 11.71 3.18 -3.02
CA THR A 26 11.44 2.77 -4.41
C THR A 26 11.35 1.25 -4.55
N GLN A 27 12.21 0.50 -3.86
CA GLN A 27 12.15 -0.96 -3.86
C GLN A 27 10.90 -1.50 -3.15
N ALA A 28 10.50 -0.87 -2.06
CA ALA A 28 9.25 -1.23 -1.38
C ALA A 28 8.02 -0.89 -2.25
N LEU A 29 8.06 0.18 -3.03
CA LEU A 29 7.00 0.55 -3.97
C LEU A 29 6.82 -0.51 -5.06
N LEU A 30 7.92 -1.00 -5.64
CA LEU A 30 7.88 -2.09 -6.63
C LEU A 30 7.24 -3.35 -6.06
N ARG A 31 7.59 -3.72 -4.82
CA ARG A 31 6.98 -4.86 -4.13
C ARG A 31 5.52 -4.61 -3.79
N ALA A 32 5.16 -3.41 -3.30
CA ALA A 32 3.79 -3.05 -3.00
C ALA A 32 2.89 -3.11 -4.24
N ARG A 33 3.35 -2.62 -5.39
CA ARG A 33 2.66 -2.73 -6.68
C ARG A 33 2.41 -4.19 -7.07
N GLY A 34 3.44 -5.03 -6.98
CA GLY A 34 3.33 -6.47 -7.28
C GLY A 34 2.38 -7.19 -6.32
N ASN A 35 2.50 -6.92 -5.02
CA ASN A 35 1.65 -7.50 -3.99
C ASN A 35 0.19 -7.08 -4.15
N PHE A 36 -0.07 -5.80 -4.43
CA PHE A 36 -1.41 -5.30 -4.74
C PHE A 36 -2.03 -6.06 -5.90
N LYS A 37 -1.31 -6.17 -7.03
CA LYS A 37 -1.80 -6.88 -8.22
C LYS A 37 -2.12 -8.35 -7.91
N ASN A 38 -1.21 -9.04 -7.22
CA ASN A 38 -1.39 -10.46 -6.90
C ASN A 38 -2.56 -10.67 -5.94
N LEU A 39 -2.68 -9.83 -4.90
CA LEU A 39 -3.79 -9.88 -3.94
C LEU A 39 -5.14 -9.61 -4.61
N LYS A 40 -5.26 -8.55 -5.42
CA LYS A 40 -6.50 -8.23 -6.13
C LYS A 40 -6.87 -9.27 -7.19
N THR A 41 -5.89 -9.92 -7.81
CA THR A 41 -6.16 -11.03 -8.75
C THR A 41 -6.71 -12.26 -8.02
N ALA A 42 -6.13 -12.62 -6.88
CA ALA A 42 -6.57 -13.78 -6.09
C ALA A 42 -7.86 -13.50 -5.30
N ASN A 43 -8.04 -12.26 -4.83
CA ASN A 43 -9.15 -11.85 -3.99
C ASN A 43 -9.66 -10.44 -4.42
N PRO A 44 -10.49 -10.38 -5.48
CA PRO A 44 -10.96 -9.11 -6.05
C PRO A 44 -11.76 -8.23 -5.08
N GLU A 45 -12.36 -8.81 -4.04
CA GLU A 45 -13.19 -8.08 -3.08
C GLU A 45 -12.39 -7.38 -1.97
N LEU A 46 -11.13 -7.77 -1.73
CA LEU A 46 -10.36 -7.21 -0.62
C LEU A 46 -10.10 -5.71 -0.82
N GLU A 47 -10.24 -4.95 0.26
CA GLU A 47 -9.81 -3.56 0.29
C GLU A 47 -8.30 -3.49 0.51
N VAL A 48 -7.58 -2.92 -0.45
CA VAL A 48 -6.12 -2.82 -0.40
C VAL A 48 -5.71 -1.40 -0.75
N TRP A 49 -4.90 -0.78 0.10
CA TRP A 49 -4.33 0.55 -0.13
C TRP A 49 -2.81 0.51 0.00
N ILE A 50 -2.13 1.37 -0.76
CA ILE A 50 -0.67 1.52 -0.73
C ILE A 50 -0.35 2.88 -0.12
N VAL A 51 0.17 2.89 1.11
CA VAL A 51 0.65 4.10 1.77
C VAL A 51 2.12 4.32 1.42
N VAL A 52 2.41 5.48 0.83
CA VAL A 52 3.72 5.82 0.28
C VAL A 52 4.31 7.01 1.04
N ASN A 53 5.53 6.85 1.57
CA ASN A 53 6.26 7.93 2.23
C ASN A 53 7.75 7.94 1.81
N ALA A 54 8.50 8.93 2.30
CA ALA A 54 9.92 9.11 2.03
C ALA A 54 10.27 9.00 0.52
N GLN A 55 11.31 8.23 0.16
CA GLN A 55 11.84 8.16 -1.21
C GLN A 55 10.80 7.68 -2.23
N ALA A 56 9.85 6.86 -1.80
CA ALA A 56 8.85 6.30 -2.71
C ALA A 56 7.84 7.34 -3.21
N VAL A 57 7.63 8.46 -2.50
CA VAL A 57 6.73 9.53 -2.97
C VAL A 57 7.24 10.12 -4.27
N GLN A 58 8.52 10.44 -4.33
CA GLN A 58 9.16 10.97 -5.54
C GLN A 58 9.01 9.98 -6.70
N ALA A 59 9.25 8.68 -6.45
CA ALA A 59 9.13 7.65 -7.47
C ALA A 59 7.72 7.54 -8.07
N VAL A 60 6.66 7.67 -7.26
CA VAL A 60 5.28 7.70 -7.75
C VAL A 60 5.04 8.94 -8.61
N LEU A 61 5.54 10.11 -8.19
CA LEU A 61 5.30 11.37 -8.90
C LEU A 61 6.06 11.44 -10.24
N GLU A 62 7.26 10.87 -10.32
CA GLU A 62 8.06 10.84 -11.54
C GLU A 62 7.50 9.89 -12.59
N GLN A 63 6.93 8.76 -12.16
CA GLN A 63 6.42 7.70 -13.04
C GLN A 63 5.06 7.17 -12.52
N PRO A 64 3.98 7.96 -12.57
CA PRO A 64 2.68 7.53 -12.07
C PRO A 64 2.08 6.38 -12.90
N ASP A 65 2.33 6.36 -14.21
CA ASP A 65 1.84 5.32 -15.12
C ASP A 65 2.37 3.93 -14.79
N ASP A 66 3.56 3.87 -14.17
CA ASP A 66 4.17 2.63 -13.69
C ASP A 66 3.31 1.94 -12.64
N MET A 67 2.46 2.67 -11.91
CA MET A 67 1.52 2.09 -10.95
C MET A 67 0.31 1.43 -11.62
N GLY A 68 0.00 1.79 -12.87
CA GLY A 68 -1.15 1.26 -13.61
C GLY A 68 -2.45 1.34 -12.79
N PRO A 69 -3.27 0.28 -12.73
CA PRO A 69 -4.50 0.28 -11.93
C PRO A 69 -4.29 0.51 -10.43
N ALA A 70 -3.09 0.23 -9.90
CA ALA A 70 -2.79 0.46 -8.49
C ALA A 70 -2.71 1.95 -8.13
N LEU A 71 -2.55 2.85 -9.10
CA LEU A 71 -2.42 4.29 -8.84
C LEU A 71 -3.65 4.85 -8.09
N ALA A 72 -4.84 4.38 -8.42
CA ALA A 72 -6.08 4.75 -7.74
C ALA A 72 -6.14 4.32 -6.27
N HIS A 73 -5.23 3.43 -5.84
CA HIS A 73 -5.10 2.90 -4.49
C HIS A 73 -3.83 3.41 -3.78
N VAL A 74 -3.17 4.43 -4.32
CA VAL A 74 -1.99 5.05 -3.71
C VAL A 74 -2.39 6.25 -2.86
N LEU A 75 -1.84 6.30 -1.64
CA LEU A 75 -2.00 7.40 -0.70
C LEU A 75 -0.61 7.99 -0.37
N LEU A 76 -0.36 9.21 -0.85
CA LEU A 76 0.92 9.91 -0.61
C LEU A 76 0.96 10.54 0.79
N CYS A 77 2.12 10.50 1.42
CA CYS A 77 2.35 11.16 2.70
C CYS A 77 2.48 12.69 2.54
N PRO A 78 1.61 13.50 3.17
CA PRO A 78 1.65 14.96 3.07
C PRO A 78 2.93 15.55 3.69
N ASN A 79 3.50 14.89 4.70
CA ASN A 79 4.74 15.34 5.32
C ASN A 79 5.93 15.21 4.37
N THR A 80 5.99 14.13 3.59
CA THR A 80 7.04 13.94 2.59
C THR A 80 6.95 15.00 1.49
N LEU A 81 5.75 15.22 0.96
CA LEU A 81 5.48 16.23 -0.06
C LEU A 81 5.93 17.62 0.40
N ARG A 82 5.49 18.04 1.60
CA ARG A 82 5.86 19.32 2.18
C ARG A 82 7.36 19.46 2.40
N ASN A 83 8.03 18.43 2.93
CA ASN A 83 9.47 18.47 3.18
C ASN A 83 10.28 18.56 1.87
N ALA A 84 9.76 18.00 0.78
CA ALA A 84 10.37 18.10 -0.55
C ALA A 84 10.01 19.40 -1.28
N GLY A 85 9.03 20.19 -0.78
CA GLY A 85 8.52 21.37 -1.47
C GLY A 85 7.72 21.03 -2.74
N ILE A 86 7.10 19.84 -2.78
CA ILE A 86 6.39 19.31 -3.95
C ILE A 86 4.89 19.21 -3.66
N SER A 87 4.05 19.46 -4.66
CA SER A 87 2.61 19.23 -4.61
C SER A 87 2.24 17.97 -5.39
N ALA A 88 1.24 17.22 -4.91
CA ALA A 88 0.70 16.10 -5.64
C ALA A 88 -0.26 16.57 -6.75
N PRO A 89 -0.24 15.94 -7.92
CA PRO A 89 -1.29 16.12 -8.93
C PRO A 89 -2.68 15.73 -8.40
N ASP A 90 -3.73 16.36 -8.93
CA ASP A 90 -5.13 16.15 -8.48
C ASP A 90 -5.62 14.70 -8.63
N ASN A 91 -5.01 13.92 -9.52
CA ASN A 91 -5.36 12.51 -9.76
C ASN A 91 -4.64 11.54 -8.82
N ILE A 92 -3.80 12.01 -7.89
CA ILE A 92 -3.12 11.17 -6.91
C ILE A 92 -3.52 11.60 -5.50
N GLN A 93 -4.06 10.65 -4.74
CA GLN A 93 -4.58 10.93 -3.41
C GLN A 93 -3.45 11.19 -2.41
N VAL A 94 -3.69 12.15 -1.51
CA VAL A 94 -2.81 12.50 -0.41
C VAL A 94 -3.51 12.21 0.91
N LEU A 95 -2.80 11.60 1.86
CA LEU A 95 -3.34 11.38 3.20
C LEU A 95 -3.66 12.70 3.90
N PRO A 96 -4.72 12.76 4.74
CA PRO A 96 -5.01 13.94 5.54
C PRO A 96 -4.02 14.15 6.70
N MET A 97 -3.24 13.13 7.07
CA MET A 97 -2.17 13.20 8.07
C MET A 97 -0.92 12.44 7.63
N GLY A 98 0.14 12.50 8.43
CA GLY A 98 1.38 11.78 8.14
C GLY A 98 1.16 10.26 8.02
N ALA A 99 1.94 9.61 7.15
CA ALA A 99 1.79 8.19 6.85
C ALA A 99 1.82 7.29 8.10
N VAL A 100 2.71 7.56 9.06
CA VAL A 100 2.80 6.75 10.29
C VAL A 100 1.52 6.86 11.12
N GLU A 101 0.94 8.06 11.24
CA GLU A 101 -0.32 8.27 11.95
C GLU A 101 -1.48 7.59 11.22
N ALA A 102 -1.56 7.73 9.90
CA ALA A 102 -2.59 7.07 9.09
C ALA A 102 -2.52 5.54 9.23
N ILE A 103 -1.33 4.95 9.13
CA ILE A 103 -1.11 3.51 9.30
C ILE A 103 -1.45 3.06 10.74
N ALA A 104 -1.14 3.86 11.76
CA ALA A 104 -1.52 3.55 13.13
C ALA A 104 -3.05 3.54 13.31
N ARG A 105 -3.76 4.53 12.75
CA ARG A 105 -5.23 4.60 12.77
C ARG A 105 -5.87 3.44 11.99
N MET A 106 -5.33 3.09 10.82
CA MET A 106 -5.77 1.93 10.04
C MET A 106 -5.61 0.64 10.86
N GLN A 107 -4.46 0.41 11.49
CA GLN A 107 -4.26 -0.78 12.33
C GLN A 107 -5.19 -0.80 13.54
N GLN A 108 -5.44 0.35 14.19
CA GLN A 108 -6.43 0.45 15.28
C GLN A 108 -7.85 0.12 14.80
N ASP A 109 -8.17 0.47 13.56
CA ASP A 109 -9.42 0.13 12.90
C ASP A 109 -9.44 -1.33 12.36
N GLY A 110 -8.42 -2.15 12.65
CA GLY A 110 -8.39 -3.56 12.28
C GLY A 110 -7.78 -3.87 10.91
N TRP A 111 -7.11 -2.91 10.27
CA TRP A 111 -6.41 -3.16 9.02
C TRP A 111 -5.17 -4.02 9.24
N THR A 112 -4.97 -4.98 8.34
CA THR A 112 -3.73 -5.76 8.29
C THR A 112 -2.63 -4.92 7.67
N TYR A 113 -1.60 -4.64 8.45
CA TYR A 113 -0.41 -3.92 7.99
C TYR A 113 0.62 -4.88 7.39
N ILE A 114 1.08 -4.57 6.19
CA ILE A 114 2.18 -5.28 5.53
C ILE A 114 3.24 -4.27 5.11
N ARG A 115 4.44 -4.42 5.65
CA ARG A 115 5.60 -3.66 5.20
C ARG A 115 6.10 -4.25 3.89
N SER A 116 5.99 -3.47 2.82
CA SER A 116 6.50 -3.86 1.51
C SER A 116 7.97 -3.56 1.35
#